data_AF-A0AAD4QC52-F1
#
_entry.id   AF-A0AAD4QC52-F1
#
_cell.length_a   1.000
_cell.length_b   1.000
_cell.length_c   1.000
_cell.angle_alpha   90.00
_cell.angle_beta   90.00
_cell.angle_gamma   90.00
#
_symmetry.space_group_name_H-M   'P 1'
#
loop_
_entity.id
_entity.type
_entity.pdbx_description
1 polymer ?
#
loop_
_entity_poly.entity_id
_entity_poly.type
_entity_poly.pdbx_seq_one_letter_code
_entity_poly.pdbx_strand_id
1 'polypeptide(L)'
;MALTLLDIPPELIVSIILYLSPHDIMSCQRTCRTLCGVCKDTALRYLVELERHGVGDDLRPGISYPERLLLLQRREEAWANLDFCKSVQVTVPFESTGIYDFTGGAFLLGTRLHSANRRPTIGYSYLTPPSLSSTDDQNLKWQEISLGIQILDVGMAVHEHDLVAALTACVFLNGPIDRYHTLEIRLLSFSTGQPHPLAEQPIIFIASISLILGRHCNVLIEVVGEYLALLITSPWRDANEDMFFLLRWKKGEAHYLRSSEWGAYSYFSFLTEDTLVIPNLLQNTLEIVRIVVDGSDDDVPRLVPLCTLGLPPLVEHASIVRLACRAEPNPTGSDPPRIPPPSSRPFRDKAADAIVLFNLLIEDANPHPGHFRFPETRPFAFVVHRRALIALIPPAQRACAPFRSAPATAPTEVPWSAWGVPATRWFESDPASMRWITTTSGQRAVTMEERTPTPIIVRDFNPYAVRAALAREATQERSHECDGDAQRLPNGNRQVLEVAEAVILAGTVFREDVRSALPYIETVTRKIYRYEGVLIDEERILGLEVRSLFCLPWCQSTPSCGDDFETICFLFRRPAKTTRSRFRLLMFTSWGDSRWRDRQAFMVFGAFFKRDLSI
;
A
#
# COMPACT_ATOMS: atom_id res chain seq x y z
N MET A 1 20.26 -43.14 -34.81
CA MET A 1 20.34 -42.75 -33.38
C MET A 1 19.21 -41.77 -33.13
N ALA A 2 18.49 -41.90 -32.01
CA ALA A 2 17.52 -40.89 -31.61
C ALA A 2 18.29 -39.64 -31.15
N LEU A 3 18.02 -38.49 -31.76
CA LEU A 3 18.52 -37.20 -31.27
C LEU A 3 17.93 -36.94 -29.89
N THR A 4 18.78 -36.68 -28.91
CA THR A 4 18.39 -36.30 -27.55
C THR A 4 18.47 -34.78 -27.37
N LEU A 5 17.85 -34.26 -26.31
CA LEU A 5 17.88 -32.83 -25.99
C LEU A 5 19.31 -32.28 -25.85
N LEU A 6 20.27 -33.10 -25.41
CA LEU A 6 21.66 -32.67 -25.20
C LEU A 6 22.49 -32.68 -26.48
N ASP A 7 21.95 -33.20 -27.58
CA ASP A 7 22.63 -33.27 -28.87
C ASP A 7 22.41 -32.01 -29.74
N ILE A 8 21.55 -31.08 -29.30
CA ILE A 8 21.31 -29.81 -30.00
C ILE A 8 22.22 -28.68 -29.47
N PRO A 9 22.49 -27.63 -30.27
CA PRO A 9 23.24 -26.46 -29.84
C PRO A 9 22.75 -25.85 -28.51
N PRO A 10 23.65 -25.41 -27.61
CA PRO A 10 23.27 -24.82 -26.31
C PRO A 10 22.27 -23.67 -26.40
N GLU A 11 22.33 -22.85 -27.46
CA GLU A 11 21.41 -21.73 -27.69
C GLU A 11 19.97 -22.19 -27.91
N LEU A 12 19.80 -23.35 -28.55
CA LEU A 12 18.49 -23.99 -28.71
C LEU A 12 18.02 -24.62 -27.40
N ILE A 13 18.93 -25.19 -26.61
CA ILE A 13 18.60 -25.68 -25.26
C ILE A 13 18.12 -24.52 -24.38
N VAL A 14 18.83 -23.38 -24.38
CA VAL A 14 18.41 -22.15 -23.67
C VAL A 14 17.02 -21.73 -24.13
N SER A 15 16.80 -21.68 -25.44
CA SER A 15 15.50 -21.29 -26.03
C SER A 15 14.36 -22.20 -25.58
N ILE A 16 14.60 -23.49 -25.42
CA ILE A 16 13.62 -24.46 -24.90
C ILE A 16 13.39 -24.25 -23.39
N ILE A 17 14.47 -24.12 -22.62
CA ILE A 17 14.39 -23.95 -21.16
C ILE A 17 13.72 -22.63 -20.78
N LEU A 18 13.79 -21.60 -21.63
CA LEU A 18 13.09 -20.33 -21.42
C LEU A 18 11.56 -20.45 -21.33
N TYR A 19 10.97 -21.55 -21.81
CA TYR A 19 9.54 -21.84 -21.66
C TYR A 19 9.19 -22.54 -20.34
N LEU A 20 10.18 -22.91 -19.54
CA LEU A 20 9.98 -23.58 -18.26
C LEU A 20 9.75 -22.57 -17.13
N SER A 21 9.09 -23.02 -16.07
CA SER A 21 8.97 -22.23 -14.85
C SER A 21 10.36 -22.05 -14.19
N PRO A 22 10.60 -20.97 -13.44
CA PRO A 22 11.84 -20.79 -12.68
C PRO A 22 12.19 -21.98 -11.78
N HIS A 23 11.18 -22.64 -11.20
CA HIS A 23 11.35 -23.86 -10.41
C HIS A 23 11.91 -25.03 -11.26
N ASP A 24 11.40 -25.20 -12.47
CA ASP A 24 11.84 -26.24 -13.39
C ASP A 24 13.24 -25.94 -13.96
N ILE A 25 13.57 -24.66 -14.19
CA ILE A 25 14.93 -24.23 -14.54
C ILE A 25 15.92 -24.65 -13.46
N MET A 26 15.59 -24.39 -12.18
CA MET A 26 16.41 -24.83 -11.04
C MET A 26 16.50 -26.36 -10.95
N SER A 27 15.43 -27.06 -11.31
CA SER A 27 15.42 -28.52 -11.38
C SER A 27 16.35 -29.03 -12.48
N CYS A 28 16.32 -28.44 -13.68
CA CYS A 28 17.24 -28.74 -14.78
C CYS A 28 18.70 -28.58 -14.36
N GLN A 29 19.03 -27.51 -13.63
CA GLN A 29 20.39 -27.26 -13.13
C GLN A 29 20.91 -28.42 -12.25
N ARG A 30 20.03 -29.14 -11.55
CA ARG A 30 20.39 -30.24 -10.65
C ARG A 30 20.50 -31.60 -11.34
N THR A 31 20.13 -31.71 -12.62
CA THR A 31 20.08 -33.01 -13.33
C THR A 31 21.44 -33.48 -13.84
N CYS A 32 22.18 -32.63 -14.56
CA CYS A 32 23.48 -32.99 -15.14
C CYS A 32 24.40 -31.76 -15.33
N ARG A 33 25.69 -32.01 -15.57
CA ARG A 33 26.69 -30.93 -15.73
C ARG A 33 26.43 -30.04 -16.94
N THR A 34 25.93 -30.62 -18.04
CA THR A 34 25.60 -29.87 -19.27
C THR A 34 24.47 -28.89 -19.02
N LEU A 35 23.34 -29.36 -18.48
CA LEU A 35 22.20 -28.50 -18.13
C LEU A 35 22.57 -27.50 -17.03
N CYS A 36 23.39 -27.89 -16.06
CA CYS A 36 23.94 -26.96 -15.08
C CYS A 36 24.77 -25.84 -15.73
N GLY A 37 25.53 -26.15 -16.77
CA GLY A 37 26.26 -25.15 -17.58
C GLY A 37 25.32 -24.23 -18.36
N VAL A 38 24.30 -24.81 -19.01
CA VAL A 38 23.29 -24.06 -19.78
C VAL A 38 22.48 -23.12 -18.88
N CYS A 39 22.04 -23.57 -17.70
CA CYS A 39 21.30 -22.76 -16.73
C CYS A 39 22.10 -21.56 -16.17
N LYS A 40 23.42 -21.47 -16.43
CA LYS A 40 24.22 -20.27 -16.13
C LYS A 40 24.07 -19.16 -17.17
N ASP A 41 23.40 -19.43 -18.29
CA ASP A 41 23.04 -18.43 -19.27
C ASP A 41 22.29 -17.26 -18.60
N THR A 42 22.55 -16.06 -19.10
CA THR A 42 22.07 -14.84 -18.45
C THR A 42 20.55 -14.70 -18.54
N ALA A 43 19.92 -15.18 -19.60
CA ALA A 43 18.47 -15.14 -19.76
C ALA A 43 17.77 -16.05 -18.74
N LEU A 44 18.28 -17.27 -18.56
CA LEU A 44 17.74 -18.23 -17.59
C LEU A 44 17.95 -17.76 -16.15
N ARG A 45 19.14 -17.25 -15.84
CA ARG A 45 19.42 -16.65 -14.53
C ARG A 45 18.52 -15.47 -14.23
N TYR A 46 18.26 -14.63 -15.22
CA TYR A 46 17.39 -13.47 -15.08
C TYR A 46 15.97 -13.87 -14.71
N LEU A 47 15.38 -14.88 -15.37
CA LEU A 47 14.05 -15.39 -15.01
C LEU A 47 14.00 -15.93 -13.57
N VAL A 48 15.05 -16.63 -13.13
CA VAL A 48 15.15 -17.13 -11.75
C VAL A 48 15.25 -16.00 -10.73
N GLU A 49 16.04 -14.96 -11.01
CA GLU A 49 16.17 -13.81 -10.11
C GLU A 49 14.86 -13.00 -10.03
N LEU A 50 14.13 -12.81 -11.13
CA LEU A 50 12.80 -12.18 -11.11
C LEU A 50 11.84 -12.90 -10.15
N GLU A 51 11.79 -14.24 -10.21
CA GLU A 51 10.97 -15.05 -9.31
C GLU A 51 11.44 -14.95 -7.86
N ARG A 52 12.75 -15.05 -7.63
CA ARG A 52 13.35 -14.96 -6.30
C ARG A 52 13.02 -13.63 -5.61
N HIS A 53 12.96 -12.54 -6.38
CA HIS A 53 12.67 -11.21 -5.86
C HIS A 53 11.17 -10.88 -5.85
N GLY A 54 10.33 -11.74 -6.44
CA GLY A 54 8.89 -11.49 -6.56
C GLY A 54 8.62 -10.28 -7.44
N VAL A 55 9.35 -10.15 -8.55
CA VAL A 55 9.34 -8.99 -9.45
C VAL A 55 8.94 -9.41 -10.87
N GLY A 56 8.08 -8.64 -11.52
CA GLY A 56 7.73 -8.72 -12.92
C GLY A 56 8.63 -7.85 -13.82
N ASP A 57 8.70 -8.23 -15.09
CA ASP A 57 9.49 -7.54 -16.10
C ASP A 57 8.60 -6.72 -17.04
N ASP A 58 8.59 -5.42 -16.81
CA ASP A 58 7.88 -4.44 -17.64
C ASP A 58 8.84 -3.71 -18.60
N LEU A 59 10.12 -4.11 -18.68
CA LEU A 59 11.08 -3.43 -19.53
C LEU A 59 10.71 -3.59 -21.00
N ARG A 60 10.59 -2.43 -21.67
CA ARG A 60 10.37 -2.35 -23.11
C ARG A 60 11.41 -3.21 -23.88
N PRO A 61 11.02 -3.78 -25.03
CA PRO A 61 11.96 -4.47 -25.91
C PRO A 61 13.17 -3.58 -26.22
N GLY A 62 14.38 -4.14 -26.19
CA GLY A 62 15.62 -3.43 -26.56
C GLY A 62 16.74 -3.44 -25.52
N ILE A 63 16.46 -3.76 -24.26
CA ILE A 63 17.48 -3.98 -23.21
C ILE A 63 17.84 -5.46 -23.15
N SER A 64 19.14 -5.77 -23.22
CA SER A 64 19.65 -7.15 -23.20
C SER A 64 19.50 -7.80 -21.82
N TYR A 65 19.38 -9.15 -21.76
CA TYR A 65 19.28 -9.87 -20.48
C TYR A 65 20.39 -9.53 -19.46
N PRO A 66 21.68 -9.36 -19.86
CA PRO A 66 22.72 -8.90 -18.95
C PRO A 66 22.44 -7.53 -18.33
N GLU A 67 21.97 -6.57 -19.13
CA GLU A 67 21.62 -5.24 -18.62
C GLU A 67 20.39 -5.31 -17.70
N ARG A 68 19.37 -6.10 -18.05
CA ARG A 68 18.20 -6.33 -17.19
C ARG A 68 18.61 -6.92 -15.83
N LEU A 69 19.45 -7.95 -15.84
CA LEU A 69 19.95 -8.58 -14.62
C LEU A 69 20.75 -7.59 -13.76
N LEU A 70 21.59 -6.76 -14.37
CA LEU A 70 22.36 -5.73 -13.66
C LEU A 70 21.43 -4.68 -13.01
N LEU A 71 20.39 -4.25 -13.71
CA LEU A 71 19.40 -3.31 -13.16
C LEU A 71 18.64 -3.93 -11.97
N LEU A 72 18.24 -5.20 -12.08
CA LEU A 72 17.56 -5.91 -11.00
C LEU A 72 18.47 -6.04 -9.77
N GLN A 73 19.71 -6.49 -9.96
CA GLN A 73 20.69 -6.62 -8.88
C GLN A 73 20.88 -5.28 -8.14
N ARG A 74 20.99 -4.17 -8.87
CA ARG A 74 21.11 -2.84 -8.26
C ARG A 74 19.88 -2.45 -7.44
N ARG A 75 18.66 -2.72 -7.96
CA ARG A 75 17.41 -2.47 -7.22
C ARG A 75 17.42 -3.25 -5.90
N GLU A 76 17.76 -4.53 -5.96
CA GLU A 76 17.69 -5.42 -4.80
C GLU A 76 18.82 -5.16 -3.79
N GLU A 77 20.02 -4.82 -4.24
CA GLU A 77 21.11 -4.36 -3.37
C GLU A 77 20.75 -3.06 -2.64
N ALA A 78 20.07 -2.14 -3.33
CA ALA A 78 19.64 -0.88 -2.73
C ALA A 78 18.59 -1.10 -1.63
N TRP A 79 17.62 -1.99 -1.88
CA TRP A 79 16.64 -2.40 -0.87
C TRP A 79 17.28 -3.16 0.31
N ALA A 80 18.15 -4.13 0.02
CA ALA A 80 18.81 -4.94 1.04
C ALA A 80 19.69 -4.10 1.98
N ASN A 81 20.29 -3.02 1.47
CA ASN A 81 21.10 -2.11 2.26
C ASN A 81 20.32 -0.93 2.85
N LEU A 82 19.08 -0.69 2.38
CA LEU A 82 18.32 0.53 2.63
C LEU A 82 19.17 1.79 2.36
N ASP A 83 19.88 1.80 1.22
CA ASP A 83 20.85 2.83 0.85
C ASP A 83 20.28 3.90 -0.10
N PHE A 84 19.80 5.01 0.46
CA PHE A 84 19.22 6.10 -0.34
C PHE A 84 20.31 6.91 -1.07
N CYS A 85 20.62 6.55 -2.31
CA CYS A 85 21.63 7.26 -3.10
C CYS A 85 21.23 8.71 -3.46
N LYS A 86 19.92 9.04 -3.49
CA LYS A 86 19.43 10.39 -3.81
C LYS A 86 18.26 10.80 -2.92
N SER A 87 18.19 12.07 -2.59
CA SER A 87 17.03 12.65 -1.93
C SER A 87 16.57 13.88 -2.68
N VAL A 88 15.30 13.90 -3.07
CA VAL A 88 14.67 15.01 -3.78
C VAL A 88 13.58 15.61 -2.91
N GLN A 89 13.66 16.91 -2.67
CA GLN A 89 12.62 17.64 -1.95
C GLN A 89 11.62 18.24 -2.94
N VAL A 90 10.34 17.96 -2.74
CA VAL A 90 9.24 18.47 -3.57
C VAL A 90 8.37 19.38 -2.70
N THR A 91 8.24 20.64 -3.10
CA THR A 91 7.33 21.57 -2.43
C THR A 91 5.93 21.42 -3.00
N VAL A 92 4.90 21.55 -2.15
CA VAL A 92 3.49 21.53 -2.57
C VAL A 92 3.04 22.97 -2.71
N PRO A 93 2.78 23.45 -3.94
CA PRO A 93 2.45 24.85 -4.18
C PRO A 93 0.98 25.20 -3.90
N PHE A 94 0.16 24.22 -3.48
CA PHE A 94 -1.29 24.34 -3.28
C PHE A 94 -1.71 23.88 -1.88
N GLU A 95 -2.98 24.11 -1.52
CA GLU A 95 -3.56 23.54 -0.31
C GLU A 95 -4.07 22.12 -0.57
N SER A 96 -3.45 21.14 0.07
CA SER A 96 -3.87 19.76 0.03
C SER A 96 -5.04 19.48 0.99
N THR A 97 -5.79 18.43 0.69
CA THR A 97 -6.88 17.90 1.50
C THR A 97 -6.47 16.55 2.11
N GLY A 98 -7.41 15.83 2.74
CA GLY A 98 -7.16 14.49 3.30
C GLY A 98 -7.13 13.37 2.27
N ILE A 99 -7.52 13.63 1.02
CA ILE A 99 -7.46 12.66 -0.08
C ILE A 99 -6.01 12.57 -0.56
N TYR A 100 -5.45 11.36 -0.55
CA TYR A 100 -4.15 11.07 -1.13
C TYR A 100 -4.10 9.62 -1.57
N ASP A 101 -3.21 9.33 -2.53
CA ASP A 101 -2.89 7.96 -2.89
C ASP A 101 -1.46 7.89 -3.43
N PHE A 102 -0.82 6.72 -3.28
CA PHE A 102 0.53 6.44 -3.76
C PHE A 102 0.59 5.02 -4.30
N THR A 103 0.32 4.88 -5.60
CA THR A 103 0.36 3.59 -6.30
C THR A 103 0.80 3.79 -7.74
N GLY A 104 1.35 2.73 -8.34
CA GLY A 104 1.73 2.69 -9.75
C GLY A 104 2.78 3.73 -10.15
N GLY A 105 3.45 4.35 -9.17
CA GLY A 105 4.36 5.46 -9.40
C GLY A 105 3.78 6.82 -9.58
N ALA A 106 2.54 7.01 -9.13
CA ALA A 106 1.92 8.30 -9.04
C ALA A 106 1.67 8.63 -7.57
N PHE A 107 2.04 9.82 -7.13
CA PHE A 107 1.63 10.37 -5.86
C PHE A 107 0.56 11.44 -6.09
N LEU A 108 -0.63 11.22 -5.57
CA LEU A 108 -1.81 12.08 -5.74
C LEU A 108 -2.17 12.75 -4.41
N LEU A 109 -2.59 14.01 -4.49
CA LEU A 109 -3.13 14.78 -3.38
C LEU A 109 -4.39 15.52 -3.83
N GLY A 110 -5.49 15.41 -3.08
CA GLY A 110 -6.69 16.21 -3.31
C GLY A 110 -6.42 17.69 -3.04
N THR A 111 -6.99 18.58 -3.85
CA THR A 111 -6.79 20.03 -3.80
C THR A 111 -8.08 20.78 -3.48
N ARG A 112 -7.93 21.96 -2.87
CA ARG A 112 -9.03 22.88 -2.56
C ARG A 112 -8.70 24.31 -2.98
N LEU A 113 -9.71 25.12 -3.26
CA LEU A 113 -9.55 26.54 -3.59
C LEU A 113 -9.07 27.35 -2.38
N HIS A 114 -8.10 28.23 -2.64
CA HIS A 114 -7.52 29.16 -1.66
C HIS A 114 -8.54 30.26 -1.28
N SER A 115 -9.39 29.99 -0.30
CA SER A 115 -10.25 31.01 0.33
C SER A 115 -10.75 30.54 1.69
N ALA A 116 -10.87 31.48 2.64
CA ALA A 116 -11.16 31.20 4.04
C ALA A 116 -12.45 30.38 4.23
N ASN A 117 -12.34 29.31 5.03
CA ASN A 117 -13.34 28.36 5.55
C ASN A 117 -13.75 27.15 4.67
N ARG A 118 -13.58 25.95 5.28
CA ARG A 118 -14.26 24.65 5.07
C ARG A 118 -14.89 24.41 3.68
N ARG A 119 -14.14 24.59 2.60
CA ARG A 119 -14.60 24.18 1.26
C ARG A 119 -14.30 22.70 0.99
N PRO A 120 -15.15 22.02 0.20
CA PRO A 120 -14.93 20.64 -0.22
C PRO A 120 -13.66 20.51 -1.07
N THR A 121 -13.11 19.30 -1.16
CA THR A 121 -12.12 18.96 -2.17
C THR A 121 -12.78 19.08 -3.54
N ILE A 122 -12.18 19.80 -4.50
CA ILE A 122 -12.79 20.04 -5.83
C ILE A 122 -11.95 19.55 -7.00
N GLY A 123 -10.76 19.04 -6.69
CA GLY A 123 -9.75 18.63 -7.65
C GLY A 123 -8.69 17.80 -6.96
N TYR A 124 -7.69 17.40 -7.72
CA TYR A 124 -6.50 16.76 -7.22
C TYR A 124 -5.29 17.20 -8.03
N SER A 125 -4.12 17.00 -7.46
CA SER A 125 -2.85 17.20 -8.14
C SER A 125 -2.00 15.98 -7.93
N TYR A 126 -1.29 15.57 -8.97
CA TYR A 126 -0.43 14.39 -8.91
C TYR A 126 0.97 14.70 -9.42
N LEU A 127 1.91 13.86 -9.02
CA LEU A 127 3.26 13.84 -9.53
C LEU A 127 3.70 12.41 -9.81
N THR A 128 4.57 12.25 -10.80
CA THR A 128 5.28 11.00 -11.06
C THR A 128 6.69 11.16 -10.52
N PRO A 129 7.07 10.48 -9.43
CA PRO A 129 8.42 10.61 -8.91
C PRO A 129 9.46 9.98 -9.88
N PRO A 130 10.74 10.33 -9.77
CA PRO A 130 11.80 9.83 -10.63
C PRO A 130 12.09 8.34 -10.40
N SER A 131 12.57 7.64 -11.43
CA SER A 131 12.84 6.19 -11.43
C SER A 131 14.33 5.88 -11.26
N LEU A 132 14.69 4.68 -10.80
CA LEU A 132 16.09 4.21 -10.77
C LEU A 132 16.78 4.32 -12.14
N SER A 133 15.99 4.20 -13.21
CA SER A 133 16.41 4.27 -14.61
C SER A 133 16.38 5.69 -15.20
N SER A 134 15.84 6.70 -14.50
CA SER A 134 15.80 8.07 -15.05
C SER A 134 17.17 8.73 -14.92
N THR A 135 17.77 9.05 -16.07
CA THR A 135 19.07 9.75 -16.18
C THR A 135 18.96 11.26 -15.97
N ASP A 136 17.75 11.82 -16.06
CA ASP A 136 17.51 13.25 -15.91
C ASP A 136 17.13 13.63 -14.48
N ASP A 137 17.72 14.72 -13.99
CA ASP A 137 17.13 15.56 -12.95
C ASP A 137 15.83 16.18 -13.50
N GLN A 138 14.79 15.35 -13.65
CA GLN A 138 13.50 15.83 -14.09
C GLN A 138 13.01 16.90 -13.11
N ASN A 139 12.66 18.07 -13.65
CA ASN A 139 11.89 19.07 -12.92
C ASN A 139 10.56 18.43 -12.54
N LEU A 140 10.45 17.98 -11.28
CA LEU A 140 9.22 17.42 -10.74
C LEU A 140 8.14 18.50 -10.76
N LYS A 141 7.20 18.35 -11.69
CA LYS A 141 6.07 19.25 -11.88
C LYS A 141 4.80 18.55 -11.41
N TRP A 142 4.10 19.22 -10.52
CA TRP A 142 2.73 18.86 -10.18
C TRP A 142 1.83 19.10 -11.39
N GLN A 143 0.99 18.12 -11.70
CA GLN A 143 -0.09 18.25 -12.67
C GLN A 143 -1.39 18.42 -11.89
N GLU A 144 -2.14 19.47 -12.20
CA GLU A 144 -3.38 19.80 -11.50
C GLU A 144 -4.60 19.47 -12.37
N ILE A 145 -5.57 18.79 -11.77
CA ILE A 145 -6.87 18.48 -12.37
C ILE A 145 -7.95 19.03 -11.44
N SER A 146 -8.76 19.96 -11.96
CA SER A 146 -9.91 20.52 -11.25
C SER A 146 -11.19 20.01 -11.90
N LEU A 147 -12.08 19.42 -11.11
CA LEU A 147 -13.37 18.91 -11.59
C LEU A 147 -14.51 19.91 -11.38
N GLY A 148 -14.28 20.96 -10.57
CA GLY A 148 -15.30 21.96 -10.24
C GLY A 148 -16.47 21.43 -9.40
N ILE A 149 -16.40 20.17 -8.98
CA ILE A 149 -17.39 19.43 -8.20
C ILE A 149 -16.73 18.84 -6.96
N GLN A 150 -17.49 18.68 -5.87
CA GLN A 150 -16.99 18.04 -4.66
C GLN A 150 -16.53 16.60 -4.94
N ILE A 151 -15.28 16.32 -4.62
CA ILE A 151 -14.67 14.98 -4.60
C ILE A 151 -14.72 14.46 -3.18
N LEU A 152 -15.25 13.24 -3.01
CA LEU A 152 -15.28 12.52 -1.74
C LEU A 152 -14.03 11.68 -1.56
N ASP A 153 -13.65 10.92 -2.59
CA ASP A 153 -12.41 10.14 -2.62
C ASP A 153 -11.99 9.76 -4.06
N VAL A 154 -10.79 9.21 -4.21
CA VAL A 154 -10.20 8.82 -5.49
C VAL A 154 -9.54 7.44 -5.38
N GLY A 155 -9.81 6.56 -6.35
CA GLY A 155 -9.04 5.33 -6.57
C GLY A 155 -8.23 5.42 -7.87
N MET A 156 -7.04 4.81 -7.88
CA MET A 156 -6.14 4.83 -9.04
C MET A 156 -5.83 3.42 -9.56
N ALA A 157 -5.89 3.24 -10.89
CA ALA A 157 -5.35 2.09 -11.62
C ALA A 157 -4.42 2.57 -12.74
N VAL A 158 -3.38 3.31 -12.34
CA VAL A 158 -2.47 4.01 -13.27
C VAL A 158 -1.76 3.04 -14.20
N HIS A 159 -1.27 1.91 -13.68
CA HIS A 159 -0.50 0.96 -14.49
C HIS A 159 -1.38 0.11 -15.38
N GLU A 160 -2.45 -0.46 -14.83
CA GLU A 160 -3.29 -1.39 -15.57
C GLU A 160 -4.09 -0.67 -16.67
N HIS A 161 -4.57 0.54 -16.38
CA HIS A 161 -5.56 1.20 -17.23
C HIS A 161 -5.29 2.68 -17.52
N ASP A 162 -4.26 3.32 -16.96
CA ASP A 162 -4.13 4.78 -16.99
C ASP A 162 -5.40 5.46 -16.42
N LEU A 163 -5.97 4.92 -15.34
CA LEU A 163 -7.28 5.34 -14.83
C LEU A 163 -7.19 6.02 -13.45
N VAL A 164 -7.97 7.09 -13.30
CA VAL A 164 -8.38 7.70 -12.03
C VAL A 164 -9.89 7.65 -11.94
N ALA A 165 -10.42 7.00 -10.90
CA ALA A 165 -11.85 6.98 -10.59
C ALA A 165 -12.13 7.91 -9.40
N ALA A 166 -12.82 9.02 -9.65
CA ALA A 166 -13.15 10.00 -8.61
C ALA A 166 -14.63 9.88 -8.22
N LEU A 167 -14.90 9.62 -6.94
CA LEU A 167 -16.27 9.69 -6.41
C LEU A 167 -16.62 11.16 -6.14
N THR A 168 -17.68 11.62 -6.77
CA THR A 168 -18.14 13.01 -6.71
C THR A 168 -19.54 13.12 -6.15
N ALA A 169 -19.85 14.26 -5.51
CA ALA A 169 -21.15 14.55 -4.95
C ALA A 169 -21.74 15.83 -5.57
N CYS A 170 -22.87 15.69 -6.25
CA CYS A 170 -23.71 16.79 -6.74
C CYS A 170 -24.80 17.13 -5.72
N VAL A 171 -24.97 18.39 -5.34
CA VAL A 171 -26.05 18.82 -4.44
C VAL A 171 -27.24 19.30 -5.26
N PHE A 172 -28.41 18.67 -5.05
CA PHE A 172 -29.68 19.14 -5.61
C PHE A 172 -30.61 19.61 -4.49
N LEU A 173 -31.25 20.77 -4.69
CA LEU A 173 -32.27 21.31 -3.79
C LEU A 173 -33.64 20.77 -4.19
N ASN A 174 -34.14 19.77 -3.46
CA ASN A 174 -35.53 19.31 -3.60
C ASN A 174 -36.38 19.99 -2.52
N GLY A 175 -36.68 21.27 -2.73
CA GLY A 175 -37.49 22.09 -1.82
C GLY A 175 -36.69 22.80 -0.71
N PRO A 176 -37.37 23.49 0.23
CA PRO A 176 -36.72 24.38 1.19
C PRO A 176 -35.99 23.65 2.34
N ILE A 177 -36.15 22.33 2.50
CA ILE A 177 -35.67 21.59 3.69
C ILE A 177 -34.80 20.37 3.32
N ASP A 178 -35.03 19.69 2.20
CA ASP A 178 -34.31 18.45 1.86
C ASP A 178 -33.17 18.67 0.86
N ARG A 179 -31.94 18.32 1.27
CA ARG A 179 -30.74 18.35 0.42
C ARG A 179 -30.29 16.93 0.11
N TYR A 180 -30.57 16.46 -1.10
CA TYR A 180 -30.05 15.19 -1.58
C TYR A 180 -28.73 15.39 -2.29
N HIS A 181 -27.82 14.44 -2.09
CA HIS A 181 -26.55 14.37 -2.76
C HIS A 181 -26.59 13.20 -3.74
N THR A 182 -26.39 13.50 -5.01
CA THR A 182 -26.21 12.47 -6.03
C THR A 182 -24.74 12.10 -6.07
N LEU A 183 -24.46 10.82 -5.83
CA LEU A 183 -23.13 10.25 -5.90
C LEU A 183 -22.86 9.72 -7.31
N GLU A 184 -21.73 10.11 -7.88
CA GLU A 184 -21.30 9.73 -9.23
C GLU A 184 -19.82 9.37 -9.23
N ILE A 185 -19.46 8.28 -9.91
CA ILE A 185 -18.06 7.96 -10.23
C ILE A 185 -17.71 8.60 -11.57
N ARG A 186 -16.66 9.44 -11.58
CA ARG A 186 -16.09 10.03 -12.80
C ARG A 186 -14.80 9.31 -13.17
N LEU A 187 -14.75 8.79 -14.38
CA LEU A 187 -13.65 8.00 -14.91
C LEU A 187 -12.77 8.87 -15.80
N LEU A 188 -11.52 9.09 -15.38
CA LEU A 188 -10.58 10.00 -16.03
C LEU A 188 -9.31 9.24 -16.41
N SER A 189 -8.73 9.57 -17.55
CA SER A 189 -7.36 9.14 -17.87
C SER A 189 -6.38 9.86 -16.96
N PHE A 190 -5.51 9.10 -16.29
CA PHE A 190 -4.47 9.63 -15.41
C PHE A 190 -3.52 10.55 -16.19
N SER A 191 -3.03 10.09 -17.33
CA SER A 191 -2.06 10.83 -18.16
C SER A 191 -2.59 12.13 -18.76
N THR A 192 -3.91 12.22 -19.05
CA THR A 192 -4.49 13.38 -19.76
C THR A 192 -5.46 14.22 -18.93
N GLY A 193 -5.99 13.66 -17.84
CA GLY A 193 -7.08 14.25 -17.05
C GLY A 193 -8.42 14.36 -17.78
N GLN A 194 -8.54 13.77 -18.98
CA GLN A 194 -9.77 13.76 -19.80
C GLN A 194 -10.64 12.55 -19.48
N PRO A 195 -11.94 12.53 -19.87
CA PRO A 195 -12.78 11.34 -19.80
C PRO A 195 -12.06 10.10 -20.33
N HIS A 196 -12.09 9.01 -19.56
CA HIS A 196 -11.30 7.82 -19.87
C HIS A 196 -11.76 7.17 -21.19
N PRO A 197 -10.86 6.88 -22.16
CA PRO A 197 -11.26 6.45 -23.50
C PRO A 197 -11.90 5.05 -23.57
N LEU A 198 -11.63 4.18 -22.58
CA LEU A 198 -12.26 2.85 -22.49
C LEU A 198 -13.61 2.86 -21.77
N ALA A 199 -14.05 3.99 -21.23
CA ALA A 199 -15.35 4.09 -20.57
C ALA A 199 -16.41 4.52 -21.59
N GLU A 200 -17.39 3.65 -21.85
CA GLU A 200 -18.57 3.99 -22.65
C GLU A 200 -19.37 5.13 -22.00
N GLN A 201 -19.41 5.11 -20.66
CA GLN A 201 -20.01 6.15 -19.84
C GLN A 201 -18.98 6.70 -18.84
N PRO A 202 -18.38 7.87 -19.11
CA PRO A 202 -17.37 8.45 -18.23
C PRO A 202 -17.89 8.90 -16.85
N ILE A 203 -19.22 8.97 -16.68
CA ILE A 203 -19.88 9.32 -15.43
C ILE A 203 -20.91 8.23 -15.13
N ILE A 204 -20.75 7.56 -14.00
CA ILE A 204 -21.61 6.45 -13.57
C ILE A 204 -22.36 6.89 -12.32
N PHE A 205 -23.70 6.84 -12.36
CA PHE A 205 -24.55 7.11 -11.20
C PHE A 205 -24.43 5.97 -10.18
N ILE A 206 -24.26 6.31 -8.90
CA ILE A 206 -24.18 5.35 -7.80
C ILE A 206 -25.47 5.33 -7.00
N ALA A 207 -25.80 6.46 -6.37
CA ALA A 207 -26.94 6.58 -5.48
C ALA A 207 -27.31 8.04 -5.23
N SER A 208 -28.56 8.27 -4.87
CA SER A 208 -29.03 9.56 -4.33
C SER A 208 -29.25 9.40 -2.83
N ILE A 209 -28.40 10.04 -2.02
CA ILE A 209 -28.41 9.90 -0.56
C ILE A 209 -28.59 11.25 0.14
N SER A 210 -29.27 11.23 1.29
CA SER A 210 -29.37 12.40 2.16
C SER A 210 -28.11 12.50 3.02
N LEU A 211 -27.07 13.16 2.52
CA LEU A 211 -25.91 13.52 3.34
C LEU A 211 -26.24 14.81 4.10
N ILE A 212 -26.29 14.74 5.44
CA ILE A 212 -26.33 15.94 6.26
C ILE A 212 -25.01 16.69 6.04
N LEU A 213 -25.08 17.95 5.57
CA LEU A 213 -23.89 18.75 5.28
C LEU A 213 -22.94 18.80 6.48
N GLY A 214 -21.69 18.38 6.24
CA GLY A 214 -20.61 18.40 7.23
C GLY A 214 -20.27 17.03 7.84
N ARG A 215 -21.02 15.97 7.54
CA ARG A 215 -20.70 14.60 7.94
C ARG A 215 -19.85 13.92 6.86
N HIS A 216 -18.61 13.53 7.19
CA HIS A 216 -17.71 12.79 6.31
C HIS A 216 -18.16 11.33 6.18
N CYS A 217 -18.23 10.77 4.97
CA CYS A 217 -18.29 9.33 4.73
C CYS A 217 -16.86 8.79 4.55
N ASN A 218 -16.63 7.54 4.95
CA ASN A 218 -15.42 6.82 4.58
C ASN A 218 -15.68 6.06 3.29
N VAL A 219 -14.79 6.25 2.32
CA VAL A 219 -14.92 5.72 0.96
C VAL A 219 -13.67 4.90 0.69
N LEU A 220 -13.83 3.78 0.00
CA LEU A 220 -12.72 3.01 -0.51
C LEU A 220 -13.02 2.60 -1.95
N ILE A 221 -12.08 2.86 -2.85
CA ILE A 221 -12.18 2.58 -4.28
C ILE A 221 -10.95 1.78 -4.69
N GLU A 222 -11.19 0.57 -5.20
CA GLU A 222 -10.13 -0.27 -5.76
C GLU A 222 -10.57 -0.72 -7.16
N VAL A 223 -9.66 -0.65 -8.13
CA VAL A 223 -9.93 -1.04 -9.51
C VAL A 223 -9.00 -2.18 -9.90
N VAL A 224 -9.60 -3.27 -10.40
CA VAL A 224 -8.89 -4.45 -10.89
C VAL A 224 -9.58 -4.96 -12.15
N GLY A 225 -8.87 -4.95 -13.28
CA GLY A 225 -9.40 -5.38 -14.56
C GLY A 225 -10.67 -4.60 -14.94
N GLU A 226 -11.73 -5.31 -15.30
CA GLU A 226 -12.98 -4.69 -15.76
C GLU A 226 -13.87 -4.15 -14.61
N TYR A 227 -13.49 -4.42 -13.37
CA TYR A 227 -14.30 -4.12 -12.20
C TYR A 227 -13.68 -3.03 -11.31
N LEU A 228 -14.55 -2.16 -10.82
CA LEU A 228 -14.26 -1.20 -9.77
C LEU A 228 -15.14 -1.56 -8.57
N ALA A 229 -14.52 -1.85 -7.43
CA ALA A 229 -15.21 -2.04 -6.17
C ALA A 229 -15.24 -0.73 -5.38
N LEU A 230 -16.41 -0.40 -4.84
CA LEU A 230 -16.66 0.83 -4.10
C LEU A 230 -17.35 0.48 -2.78
N LEU A 231 -16.71 0.82 -1.66
CA LEU A 231 -17.30 0.73 -0.33
C LEU A 231 -17.56 2.13 0.19
N ILE A 232 -18.80 2.41 0.61
CA ILE A 232 -19.20 3.66 1.24
C ILE A 232 -19.74 3.34 2.62
N THR A 233 -19.10 3.89 3.65
CA THR A 233 -19.44 3.69 5.06
C THR A 233 -19.68 5.04 5.71
N SER A 234 -20.67 5.12 6.60
CA SER A 234 -20.98 6.32 7.36
C SER A 234 -20.46 6.16 8.79
N PRO A 235 -19.73 7.12 9.37
CA PRO A 235 -19.31 7.03 10.76
C PRO A 235 -20.43 7.43 11.76
N TRP A 236 -21.63 7.77 11.29
CA TRP A 236 -22.72 8.29 12.14
C TRP A 236 -23.90 7.32 12.22
N ARG A 237 -24.30 7.00 13.45
CA ARG A 237 -25.41 6.08 13.80
C ARG A 237 -26.74 6.38 13.13
N ASP A 238 -26.98 7.64 12.75
CA ASP A 238 -28.25 8.08 12.17
C ASP A 238 -28.36 7.81 10.65
N ALA A 239 -27.31 7.28 10.01
CA ALA A 239 -27.23 7.14 8.56
C ALA A 239 -26.73 5.75 8.13
N ASN A 240 -27.68 4.96 7.62
CA ASN A 240 -27.60 3.84 6.66
C ASN A 240 -26.55 2.73 6.84
N GLU A 241 -26.88 1.58 6.26
CA GLU A 241 -26.07 0.37 6.13
C GLU A 241 -24.71 0.65 5.46
N ASP A 242 -23.70 -0.17 5.73
CA ASP A 242 -22.44 -0.14 4.99
C ASP A 242 -22.71 -0.61 3.55
N MET A 243 -22.44 0.25 2.55
CA MET A 243 -22.85 0.01 1.16
C MET A 243 -21.69 -0.46 0.29
N PHE A 244 -21.81 -1.66 -0.28
CA PHE A 244 -20.83 -2.21 -1.21
C PHE A 244 -21.38 -2.23 -2.65
N PHE A 245 -20.69 -1.53 -3.55
CA PHE A 245 -20.98 -1.48 -4.98
C PHE A 245 -19.88 -2.15 -5.79
N LEU A 246 -20.28 -2.78 -6.88
CA LEU A 246 -19.38 -3.28 -7.92
C LEU A 246 -19.78 -2.69 -9.26
N LEU A 247 -18.83 -2.06 -9.92
CA LEU A 247 -19.03 -1.37 -11.18
C LEU A 247 -18.29 -2.08 -12.30
N ARG A 248 -18.97 -2.36 -13.42
CA ARG A 248 -18.30 -2.65 -14.70
C ARG A 248 -17.96 -1.33 -15.37
N TRP A 249 -16.84 -0.74 -14.97
CA TRP A 249 -16.52 0.66 -15.25
C TRP A 249 -16.41 0.98 -16.75
N LYS A 250 -16.03 0.00 -17.58
CA LYS A 250 -16.00 0.18 -19.04
C LYS A 250 -17.40 0.32 -19.65
N LYS A 251 -18.37 -0.44 -19.15
CA LYS A 251 -19.76 -0.45 -19.65
C LYS A 251 -20.66 0.61 -18.99
N GLY A 252 -20.25 1.13 -17.84
CA GLY A 252 -21.06 2.09 -17.08
C GLY A 252 -22.13 1.45 -16.18
N GLU A 253 -22.01 0.15 -15.90
CA GLU A 253 -22.97 -0.57 -15.06
C GLU A 253 -22.54 -0.52 -13.59
N ALA A 254 -23.46 -0.17 -12.70
CA ALA A 254 -23.25 -0.18 -11.26
C ALA A 254 -24.23 -1.14 -10.58
N HIS A 255 -23.70 -2.06 -9.78
CA HIS A 255 -24.49 -3.03 -9.04
C HIS A 255 -24.28 -2.86 -7.54
N TYR A 256 -25.37 -2.74 -6.80
CA TYR A 256 -25.36 -2.77 -5.34
C TYR A 256 -25.34 -4.22 -4.87
N LEU A 257 -24.21 -4.68 -4.32
CA LEU A 257 -24.01 -6.11 -4.06
C LEU A 257 -24.46 -6.54 -2.67
N ARG A 258 -24.21 -5.69 -1.67
CA ARG A 258 -24.44 -6.03 -0.27
C ARG A 258 -24.61 -4.77 0.55
N SER A 259 -25.44 -4.92 1.57
CA SER A 259 -25.50 -4.03 2.72
C SER A 259 -25.18 -4.80 4.00
N SER A 260 -24.68 -4.11 5.01
CA SER A 260 -24.51 -4.69 6.35
C SER A 260 -24.93 -3.70 7.41
N GLU A 261 -25.19 -4.21 8.62
CA GLU A 261 -25.34 -3.38 9.81
C GLU A 261 -24.18 -2.38 9.91
N TRP A 262 -24.52 -1.18 10.36
CA TRP A 262 -23.59 -0.07 10.51
C TRP A 262 -22.32 -0.48 11.28
N GLY A 263 -21.16 -0.21 10.69
CA GLY A 263 -19.86 -0.45 11.33
C GLY A 263 -19.37 -1.89 11.20
N ALA A 264 -19.99 -2.72 10.36
CA ALA A 264 -19.51 -4.06 10.08
C ALA A 264 -18.29 -4.06 9.17
N TYR A 265 -18.29 -3.23 8.13
CA TYR A 265 -17.20 -3.17 7.16
C TYR A 265 -16.50 -1.82 7.24
N SER A 266 -15.18 -1.84 7.10
CA SER A 266 -14.40 -0.59 7.00
C SER A 266 -13.49 -0.52 5.79
N TYR A 267 -13.01 -1.66 5.29
CA TYR A 267 -12.03 -1.75 4.21
C TYR A 267 -12.25 -3.05 3.41
N PHE A 268 -11.55 -3.20 2.29
CA PHE A 268 -11.39 -4.47 1.59
C PHE A 268 -10.08 -4.44 0.79
N SER A 269 -9.63 -5.59 0.30
CA SER A 269 -8.52 -5.66 -0.66
C SER A 269 -8.71 -6.83 -1.61
N PHE A 270 -8.30 -6.65 -2.87
CA PHE A 270 -8.31 -7.73 -3.85
C PHE A 270 -7.17 -8.73 -3.58
N LEU A 271 -7.52 -10.02 -3.59
CA LEU A 271 -6.59 -11.14 -3.54
C LEU A 271 -6.29 -11.67 -4.95
N THR A 272 -7.29 -11.71 -5.82
CA THR A 272 -7.21 -12.02 -7.25
C THR A 272 -8.13 -11.05 -8.00
N GLU A 273 -8.27 -11.18 -9.32
CA GLU A 273 -9.19 -10.33 -10.10
C GLU A 273 -10.66 -10.44 -9.69
N ASP A 274 -11.06 -11.54 -9.05
CA ASP A 274 -12.44 -11.85 -8.68
C ASP A 274 -12.64 -12.12 -7.20
N THR A 275 -11.57 -12.20 -6.39
CA THR A 275 -11.64 -12.59 -4.98
C THR A 275 -11.15 -11.45 -4.09
N LEU A 276 -11.91 -11.13 -3.06
CA LEU A 276 -11.62 -10.08 -2.09
C LEU A 276 -11.48 -10.65 -0.69
N VAL A 277 -10.70 -9.95 0.14
CA VAL A 277 -10.78 -10.06 1.60
C VAL A 277 -11.49 -8.83 2.15
N ILE A 278 -12.51 -9.06 2.97
CA ILE A 278 -13.32 -8.02 3.62
C ILE A 278 -13.26 -8.25 5.13
N PRO A 279 -12.66 -7.34 5.91
CA PRO A 279 -12.69 -7.44 7.37
C PRO A 279 -14.08 -7.11 7.91
N ASN A 280 -14.59 -7.96 8.81
CA ASN A 280 -15.87 -7.79 9.50
C ASN A 280 -15.64 -7.53 10.99
N LEU A 281 -15.93 -6.31 11.43
CA LEU A 281 -15.64 -5.82 12.78
C LEU A 281 -16.62 -6.40 13.81
N LEU A 282 -17.90 -6.56 13.44
CA LEU A 282 -18.92 -7.08 14.34
C LEU A 282 -18.69 -8.56 14.66
N GLN A 283 -18.19 -9.32 13.69
CA GLN A 283 -17.93 -10.75 13.85
C GLN A 283 -16.49 -11.06 14.26
N ASN A 284 -15.59 -10.08 14.26
CA ASN A 284 -14.16 -10.29 14.49
C ASN A 284 -13.58 -11.32 13.51
N THR A 285 -13.87 -11.17 12.22
CA THR A 285 -13.47 -12.11 11.16
C THR A 285 -12.91 -11.39 9.93
N LEU A 286 -12.22 -12.15 9.07
CA LEU A 286 -11.92 -11.78 7.70
C LEU A 286 -12.74 -12.66 6.76
N GLU A 287 -13.64 -12.07 5.99
CA GLU A 287 -14.41 -12.77 4.97
C GLU A 287 -13.62 -12.80 3.66
N ILE A 288 -13.34 -13.99 3.13
CA ILE A 288 -12.84 -14.14 1.77
C ILE A 288 -14.03 -14.46 0.86
N VAL A 289 -14.33 -13.53 -0.04
CA VAL A 289 -15.49 -13.57 -0.92
C VAL A 289 -15.07 -13.55 -2.38
N ARG A 290 -15.87 -14.15 -3.25
CA ARG A 290 -15.69 -14.10 -4.70
C ARG A 290 -16.83 -13.34 -5.37
N ILE A 291 -16.48 -12.48 -6.30
CA ILE A 291 -17.41 -11.91 -7.28
C ILE A 291 -17.77 -13.01 -8.27
N VAL A 292 -19.04 -13.40 -8.32
CA VAL A 292 -19.55 -14.39 -9.27
C VAL A 292 -20.48 -13.71 -10.25
N VAL A 293 -20.27 -14.00 -11.54
CA VAL A 293 -21.11 -13.53 -12.64
C VAL A 293 -21.61 -14.76 -13.39
N ASP A 294 -22.92 -14.97 -13.36
CA ASP A 294 -23.54 -16.17 -13.92
C ASP A 294 -23.69 -16.13 -15.46
N GLY A 295 -22.89 -15.32 -16.16
CA GLY A 295 -22.61 -15.47 -17.60
C GLY A 295 -23.77 -15.21 -18.57
N SER A 296 -24.97 -14.86 -18.09
CA SER A 296 -25.98 -14.20 -18.90
C SER A 296 -25.77 -12.67 -18.82
N ASP A 297 -26.08 -11.94 -19.91
CA ASP A 297 -25.93 -10.47 -19.94
C ASP A 297 -26.83 -9.76 -18.91
N ASP A 298 -27.89 -10.43 -18.44
CA ASP A 298 -28.82 -9.92 -17.43
C ASP A 298 -28.47 -10.33 -15.98
N ASP A 299 -27.45 -11.16 -15.76
CA ASP A 299 -27.12 -11.62 -14.40
C ASP A 299 -26.42 -10.53 -13.59
N VAL A 300 -27.04 -10.23 -12.45
CA VAL A 300 -26.48 -9.32 -11.45
C VAL A 300 -25.30 -10.01 -10.76
N PRO A 301 -24.09 -9.41 -10.76
CA PRO A 301 -22.96 -9.95 -10.02
C PRO A 301 -23.32 -10.13 -8.54
N ARG A 302 -22.74 -11.13 -7.89
CA ARG A 302 -22.94 -11.37 -6.45
C ARG A 302 -21.64 -11.70 -5.73
N LEU A 303 -21.57 -11.39 -4.44
CA LEU A 303 -20.49 -11.84 -3.56
C LEU A 303 -20.85 -13.20 -2.95
N VAL A 304 -20.05 -14.21 -3.28
CA VAL A 304 -20.16 -15.56 -2.72
C VAL A 304 -19.06 -15.75 -1.67
N PRO A 305 -19.40 -15.97 -0.38
CA PRO A 305 -18.41 -16.27 0.64
C PRO A 305 -17.72 -17.61 0.37
N LEU A 306 -16.39 -17.61 0.34
CA LEU A 306 -15.57 -18.81 0.13
C LEU A 306 -15.08 -19.39 1.45
N CYS A 307 -14.60 -18.53 2.36
CA CYS A 307 -14.21 -18.90 3.71
C CYS A 307 -14.24 -17.69 4.64
N THR A 308 -14.43 -17.93 5.93
CA THR A 308 -14.44 -16.91 6.98
C THR A 308 -13.33 -17.24 7.97
N LEU A 309 -12.38 -16.32 8.13
CA LEU A 309 -11.21 -16.49 8.98
C LEU A 309 -11.44 -15.78 10.30
N GLY A 310 -11.44 -16.51 11.42
CA GLY A 310 -11.53 -15.91 12.75
C GLY A 310 -10.26 -15.14 13.11
N LEU A 311 -10.41 -13.93 13.63
CA LEU A 311 -9.33 -13.17 14.26
C LEU A 311 -9.17 -13.59 15.74
N PRO A 312 -8.06 -13.20 16.42
CA PRO A 312 -7.88 -13.53 17.83
C PRO A 312 -9.07 -13.07 18.69
N PRO A 313 -9.56 -13.92 19.61
CA PRO A 313 -10.74 -13.60 20.41
C PRO A 313 -10.45 -12.43 21.36
N LEU A 314 -11.39 -11.50 21.43
CA LEU A 314 -11.32 -10.35 22.33
C LEU A 314 -11.93 -10.66 23.71
N VAL A 315 -11.53 -9.88 24.71
CA VAL A 315 -12.22 -9.85 26.01
C VAL A 315 -13.59 -9.18 25.85
N GLU A 316 -14.54 -9.46 26.73
CA GLU A 316 -15.97 -9.05 26.56
C GLU A 316 -16.20 -7.54 26.43
N HIS A 317 -15.27 -6.72 26.95
CA HIS A 317 -15.33 -5.26 26.95
C HIS A 317 -14.44 -4.63 25.88
N ALA A 318 -13.74 -5.44 25.06
CA ALA A 318 -12.90 -4.96 23.98
C ALA A 318 -13.61 -5.15 22.63
N SER A 319 -13.49 -4.16 21.75
CA SER A 319 -14.07 -4.22 20.40
C SER A 319 -13.15 -3.57 19.38
N ILE A 320 -13.15 -4.09 18.15
CA ILE A 320 -12.43 -3.46 17.05
C ILE A 320 -13.26 -2.28 16.55
N VAL A 321 -12.71 -1.07 16.67
CA VAL A 321 -13.35 0.16 16.17
C VAL A 321 -12.80 0.58 14.81
N ARG A 322 -11.69 0.01 14.37
CA ARG A 322 -11.14 0.18 13.02
C ARG A 322 -10.30 -1.03 12.63
N LEU A 323 -10.52 -1.54 11.41
CA LEU A 323 -9.69 -2.59 10.81
C LEU A 323 -9.45 -2.26 9.34
N ALA A 324 -8.34 -1.57 9.08
CA ALA A 324 -7.92 -1.21 7.75
C ALA A 324 -7.08 -2.32 7.12
N CYS A 325 -7.26 -2.58 5.84
CA CYS A 325 -6.40 -3.47 5.07
C CYS A 325 -5.98 -2.82 3.75
N ARG A 326 -4.72 -3.03 3.35
CA ARG A 326 -4.20 -2.62 2.04
C ARG A 326 -3.13 -3.62 1.57
N ALA A 327 -3.07 -3.83 0.26
CA ALA A 327 -2.09 -4.68 -0.39
C ALA A 327 -1.73 -4.12 -1.77
N GLU A 328 -0.54 -3.54 -1.89
CA GLU A 328 -0.02 -3.02 -3.15
C GLU A 328 1.13 -3.90 -3.67
N PRO A 329 1.26 -4.10 -4.99
CA PRO A 329 0.30 -3.67 -6.01
C PRO A 329 -0.98 -4.52 -5.98
N ASN A 330 -2.07 -3.98 -6.51
CA ASN A 330 -3.28 -4.75 -6.79
C ASN A 330 -3.03 -5.86 -7.83
N PRO A 331 -3.81 -6.95 -7.81
CA PRO A 331 -3.88 -7.88 -8.92
C PRO A 331 -4.31 -7.14 -10.20
N THR A 332 -3.95 -7.70 -11.35
CA THR A 332 -4.44 -7.24 -12.65
C THR A 332 -5.47 -8.23 -13.18
N GLY A 333 -6.40 -7.75 -14.01
CA GLY A 333 -7.33 -8.59 -14.75
C GLY A 333 -6.62 -9.50 -15.75
N SER A 334 -7.33 -10.55 -16.16
CA SER A 334 -6.89 -11.53 -17.14
C SER A 334 -6.69 -10.95 -18.56
N ASP A 335 -7.36 -9.84 -18.86
CA ASP A 335 -7.24 -9.17 -20.15
C ASP A 335 -5.91 -8.39 -20.26
N PRO A 336 -5.18 -8.50 -21.39
CA PRO A 336 -3.99 -7.69 -21.58
C PRO A 336 -4.35 -6.20 -21.58
N PRO A 337 -3.47 -5.34 -21.01
CA PRO A 337 -3.72 -3.91 -20.96
C PRO A 337 -3.87 -3.36 -22.38
N ARG A 338 -5.02 -2.75 -22.68
CA ARG A 338 -5.32 -2.16 -23.99
C ARG A 338 -4.62 -0.82 -24.22
N ILE A 339 -4.21 -0.17 -23.13
CA ILE A 339 -3.46 1.08 -23.14
C ILE A 339 -2.08 0.75 -22.55
N PRO A 340 -0.97 1.12 -23.23
CA PRO A 340 0.36 0.97 -22.66
C PRO A 340 0.44 1.73 -21.33
N PRO A 341 1.04 1.15 -20.28
CA PRO A 341 1.18 1.85 -19.02
C PRO A 341 1.94 3.17 -19.23
N PRO A 342 1.55 4.26 -18.55
CA PRO A 342 2.21 5.55 -18.68
C PRO A 342 3.65 5.55 -18.14
N SER A 343 4.09 4.45 -17.51
CA SER A 343 5.36 4.30 -16.83
C SER A 343 6.42 3.60 -17.67
N SER A 344 7.65 4.12 -17.65
CA SER A 344 8.86 3.49 -18.23
C SER A 344 9.67 2.70 -17.20
N ARG A 345 9.04 2.30 -16.09
CA ARG A 345 9.70 1.60 -14.98
C ARG A 345 10.28 0.26 -15.41
N PRO A 346 11.45 -0.11 -14.88
CA PRO A 346 12.07 -1.37 -15.23
C PRO A 346 11.41 -2.58 -14.58
N PHE A 347 10.93 -2.44 -13.36
CA PHE A 347 10.49 -3.55 -12.52
C PHE A 347 9.24 -3.19 -11.74
N ARG A 348 8.44 -4.21 -11.45
CA ARG A 348 7.27 -4.12 -10.56
C ARG A 348 7.21 -5.30 -9.64
N ASP A 349 6.74 -5.10 -8.43
CA ASP A 349 6.47 -6.18 -7.51
C ASP A 349 5.30 -7.03 -8.05
N LYS A 350 5.40 -8.35 -7.92
CA LYS A 350 4.33 -9.27 -8.32
C LYS A 350 3.20 -9.18 -7.30
N ALA A 351 2.01 -8.84 -7.77
CA ALA A 351 0.82 -8.81 -6.91
C ALA A 351 0.61 -10.15 -6.18
N ALA A 352 0.77 -11.29 -6.84
CA ALA A 352 0.58 -12.61 -6.21
C ALA A 352 1.45 -12.85 -4.97
N ASP A 353 2.63 -12.24 -4.90
CA ASP A 353 3.58 -12.38 -3.81
C ASP A 353 3.42 -11.32 -2.72
N ALA A 354 2.68 -10.25 -3.01
CA ALA A 354 2.57 -9.11 -2.13
C ALA A 354 2.00 -9.47 -0.76
N ILE A 355 2.34 -8.66 0.24
CA ILE A 355 1.74 -8.73 1.57
C ILE A 355 0.45 -7.92 1.63
N VAL A 356 -0.43 -8.33 2.54
CA VAL A 356 -1.58 -7.57 2.99
C VAL A 356 -1.27 -7.11 4.42
N LEU A 357 -1.30 -5.79 4.64
CA LEU A 357 -1.15 -5.20 5.97
C LEU A 357 -2.54 -4.90 6.53
N PHE A 358 -2.80 -5.41 7.73
CA PHE A 358 -3.99 -5.11 8.51
C PHE A 358 -3.62 -4.21 9.69
N ASN A 359 -4.25 -3.05 9.80
CA ASN A 359 -4.08 -2.11 10.90
C ASN A 359 -5.37 -2.05 11.73
N LEU A 360 -5.27 -2.37 13.01
CA LEU A 360 -6.39 -2.50 13.95
C LEU A 360 -6.31 -1.41 15.00
N LEU A 361 -7.45 -0.84 15.35
CA LEU A 361 -7.62 -0.06 16.57
C LEU A 361 -8.65 -0.79 17.42
N ILE A 362 -8.22 -1.27 18.60
CA ILE A 362 -9.08 -1.97 19.54
C ILE A 362 -9.39 -1.01 20.68
N GLU A 363 -10.67 -0.81 20.94
CA GLU A 363 -11.18 -0.02 22.05
C GLU A 363 -11.43 -0.92 23.26
N ASP A 364 -10.95 -0.50 24.43
CA ASP A 364 -11.26 -1.06 25.73
C ASP A 364 -12.33 -0.19 26.41
N ALA A 365 -13.54 -0.74 26.55
CA ALA A 365 -14.67 -0.06 27.15
C ALA A 365 -14.66 -0.03 28.69
N ASN A 366 -13.72 -0.72 29.36
CA ASN A 366 -13.60 -0.66 30.80
C ASN A 366 -12.91 0.65 31.23
N PRO A 367 -13.58 1.50 32.03
CA PRO A 367 -12.96 2.71 32.53
C PRO A 367 -11.86 2.37 33.55
N HIS A 368 -10.61 2.71 33.23
CA HIS A 368 -9.51 2.64 34.20
C HIS A 368 -9.81 3.55 35.42
N PRO A 369 -9.65 3.06 36.66
CA PRO A 369 -9.84 3.87 37.86
C PRO A 369 -8.74 4.95 37.94
N GLY A 370 -9.03 6.14 37.41
CA GLY A 370 -8.12 7.28 37.39
C GLY A 370 -8.24 8.18 36.14
N HIS A 371 -8.79 7.68 35.04
CA HIS A 371 -9.03 8.46 33.81
C HIS A 371 -10.51 8.80 33.64
N PHE A 372 -10.85 10.09 33.73
CA PHE A 372 -12.21 10.56 33.44
C PHE A 372 -12.50 10.48 31.92
N ARG A 373 -13.50 9.65 31.56
CA ARG A 373 -14.45 9.78 30.43
C ARG A 373 -14.07 9.34 29.00
N PHE A 374 -12.96 8.64 28.74
CA PHE A 374 -12.67 8.15 27.37
C PHE A 374 -12.21 6.69 27.37
N PRO A 375 -12.75 5.83 26.49
CA PRO A 375 -12.23 4.49 26.24
C PRO A 375 -10.76 4.55 25.83
N GLU A 376 -9.94 3.61 26.30
CA GLU A 376 -8.56 3.50 25.85
C GLU A 376 -8.53 2.78 24.51
N THR A 377 -7.74 3.29 23.56
CA THR A 377 -7.59 2.65 22.24
C THR A 377 -6.18 2.16 22.07
N ARG A 378 -6.03 0.90 21.65
CA ARG A 378 -4.74 0.25 21.45
C ARG A 378 -4.57 -0.12 19.96
N PRO A 379 -3.54 0.43 19.28
CA PRO A 379 -3.29 0.12 17.88
C PRO A 379 -2.44 -1.15 17.73
N PHE A 380 -2.83 -2.01 16.80
CA PHE A 380 -2.10 -3.21 16.41
C PHE A 380 -1.98 -3.27 14.91
N ALA A 381 -1.01 -4.03 14.43
CA ALA A 381 -0.93 -4.39 13.02
C ALA A 381 -0.58 -5.86 12.88
N PHE A 382 -1.06 -6.49 11.80
CA PHE A 382 -0.51 -7.76 11.37
C PHE A 382 -0.34 -7.84 9.86
N VAL A 383 0.65 -8.62 9.45
CA VAL A 383 1.02 -8.81 8.05
C VAL A 383 0.80 -10.27 7.67
N VAL A 384 0.28 -10.50 6.47
CA VAL A 384 0.10 -11.83 5.86
C VAL A 384 0.43 -11.76 4.37
N HIS A 385 1.00 -12.80 3.78
CA HIS A 385 1.12 -12.85 2.32
C HIS A 385 -0.25 -13.05 1.66
N ARG A 386 -0.52 -12.35 0.56
CA ARG A 386 -1.71 -12.54 -0.28
C ARG A 386 -1.89 -14.01 -0.69
N ARG A 387 -0.81 -14.67 -1.12
CA ARG A 387 -0.82 -16.11 -1.44
C ARG A 387 -1.23 -17.02 -0.27
N ALA A 388 -0.96 -16.61 0.97
CA ALA A 388 -1.35 -17.39 2.16
C ALA A 388 -2.86 -17.31 2.39
N LEU A 389 -3.47 -16.13 2.21
CA LEU A 389 -4.93 -15.98 2.26
C LEU A 389 -5.61 -16.79 1.15
N ILE A 390 -5.08 -16.74 -0.08
CA ILE A 390 -5.60 -17.53 -1.21
C ILE A 390 -5.50 -19.03 -0.90
N ALA A 391 -4.41 -19.49 -0.28
CA ALA A 391 -4.21 -20.92 0.02
C ALA A 391 -5.27 -21.49 0.98
N LEU A 392 -5.90 -20.65 1.80
CA LEU A 392 -7.00 -21.03 2.72
C LEU A 392 -8.33 -21.28 1.99
N ILE A 393 -8.47 -20.80 0.76
CA ILE A 393 -9.66 -21.05 -0.05
C ILE A 393 -9.75 -22.56 -0.39
N PRO A 394 -10.93 -23.19 -0.24
CA PRO A 394 -11.14 -24.59 -0.59
C PRO A 394 -10.61 -24.93 -2.00
N PRO A 395 -9.87 -26.04 -2.20
CA PRO A 395 -9.27 -26.39 -3.49
C PRO A 395 -10.26 -26.44 -4.66
N ALA A 396 -11.49 -26.92 -4.41
CA ALA A 396 -12.56 -26.95 -5.41
C ALA A 396 -12.95 -25.55 -5.89
N GLN A 397 -12.99 -24.57 -4.99
CA GLN A 397 -13.28 -23.17 -5.32
C GLN A 397 -12.07 -22.50 -6.00
N ARG A 398 -10.84 -22.83 -5.59
CA ARG A 398 -9.62 -22.31 -6.24
C ARG A 398 -9.44 -22.79 -7.69
N ALA A 399 -9.92 -23.99 -8.00
CA ALA A 399 -9.82 -24.55 -9.35
C ALA A 399 -10.86 -23.98 -10.33
N CYS A 400 -11.85 -23.22 -9.85
CA CYS A 400 -12.82 -22.57 -10.72
C CYS A 400 -12.16 -21.49 -11.58
N ALA A 401 -12.70 -21.30 -12.78
CA ALA A 401 -12.38 -20.13 -13.58
C ALA A 401 -12.73 -18.84 -12.84
N PRO A 402 -12.03 -17.73 -13.11
CA PRO A 402 -12.36 -16.42 -12.56
C PRO A 402 -13.84 -16.08 -12.75
N PHE A 403 -14.42 -15.42 -11.74
CA PHE A 403 -15.81 -15.02 -11.70
C PHE A 403 -16.84 -16.16 -11.67
N ARG A 404 -16.39 -17.41 -11.46
CA ARG A 404 -17.25 -18.59 -11.30
C ARG A 404 -17.08 -19.18 -9.90
N SER A 405 -18.11 -19.88 -9.44
CA SER A 405 -18.08 -20.61 -8.17
C SER A 405 -18.44 -22.08 -8.39
N ALA A 406 -17.83 -22.95 -7.58
CA ALA A 406 -18.27 -24.34 -7.47
C ALA A 406 -19.61 -24.40 -6.72
N PRO A 407 -20.39 -25.48 -6.87
CA PRO A 407 -21.69 -25.63 -6.20
C PRO A 407 -21.62 -25.32 -4.72
N ALA A 408 -22.63 -24.60 -4.23
CA ALA A 408 -22.68 -24.03 -2.89
C ALA A 408 -22.41 -25.10 -1.82
N THR A 409 -21.23 -25.01 -1.22
CA THR A 409 -20.91 -25.61 0.07
C THR A 409 -20.95 -24.48 1.10
N ALA A 410 -21.33 -24.77 2.34
CA ALA A 410 -21.33 -23.76 3.39
C ALA A 410 -19.91 -23.15 3.51
N PRO A 411 -19.78 -21.83 3.73
CA PRO A 411 -18.48 -21.20 3.89
C PRO A 411 -17.69 -21.90 4.98
N THR A 412 -16.41 -22.18 4.71
CA THR A 412 -15.56 -22.80 5.73
C THR A 412 -15.16 -21.76 6.75
N GLU A 413 -15.58 -21.94 8.00
CA GLU A 413 -15.08 -21.15 9.13
C GLU A 413 -13.76 -21.72 9.63
N VAL A 414 -12.71 -20.89 9.65
CA VAL A 414 -11.37 -21.29 10.06
C VAL A 414 -10.97 -20.46 11.28
N PRO A 415 -10.82 -21.06 12.47
CA PRO A 415 -10.47 -20.32 13.69
C PRO A 415 -9.04 -19.79 13.63
N TRP A 416 -8.74 -18.73 14.39
CA TRP A 416 -7.41 -18.10 14.45
C TRP A 416 -6.26 -19.11 14.62
N SER A 417 -6.42 -20.05 15.54
CA SER A 417 -5.41 -21.08 15.84
C SER A 417 -5.05 -22.00 14.67
N ALA A 418 -5.94 -22.13 13.68
CA ALA A 418 -5.74 -23.00 12.53
C ALA A 418 -5.03 -22.31 11.35
N TRP A 419 -5.19 -21.00 11.18
CA TRP A 419 -4.63 -20.27 10.02
C TRP A 419 -3.63 -19.16 10.40
N GLY A 420 -3.81 -18.53 11.57
CA GLY A 420 -3.15 -17.27 11.92
C GLY A 420 -1.67 -17.42 12.27
N VAL A 421 -1.34 -18.32 13.19
CA VAL A 421 0.02 -18.43 13.78
C VAL A 421 1.13 -18.58 12.73
N PRO A 422 1.09 -19.54 11.79
CA PRO A 422 2.18 -19.71 10.82
C PRO A 422 2.16 -18.69 9.68
N ALA A 423 1.01 -18.07 9.38
CA ALA A 423 0.83 -17.25 8.19
C ALA A 423 1.00 -15.75 8.46
N THR A 424 0.97 -15.32 9.72
CA THR A 424 0.92 -13.90 10.09
C THR A 424 2.11 -13.47 10.94
N ARG A 425 2.38 -12.16 10.96
CA ARG A 425 3.25 -11.50 11.95
C ARG A 425 2.50 -10.34 12.57
N TRP A 426 2.35 -10.34 13.90
CA TRP A 426 1.70 -9.27 14.66
C TRP A 426 2.69 -8.30 15.28
N PHE A 427 2.25 -7.05 15.43
CA PHE A 427 3.00 -5.95 16.01
C PHE A 427 2.07 -5.13 16.93
N GLU A 428 2.55 -4.79 18.12
CA GLU A 428 2.04 -3.61 18.82
C GLU A 428 2.46 -2.38 18.01
N SER A 429 1.47 -1.59 17.62
CA SER A 429 1.67 -0.44 16.73
C SER A 429 1.62 0.86 17.48
N ASP A 430 1.83 1.95 16.76
CA ASP A 430 1.74 3.31 17.25
C ASP A 430 0.55 3.99 16.56
N PRO A 431 -0.26 4.84 17.23
CA PRO A 431 -1.33 5.58 16.55
C PRO A 431 -0.86 6.34 15.30
N ALA A 432 0.42 6.76 15.25
CA ALA A 432 1.01 7.40 14.09
C ALA A 432 1.16 6.46 12.88
N SER A 433 1.39 5.15 13.07
CA SER A 433 1.51 4.19 11.96
C SER A 433 0.18 3.97 11.23
N MET A 434 -0.94 4.26 11.88
CA MET A 434 -2.29 4.14 11.31
C MET A 434 -2.75 5.39 10.54
N ARG A 435 -1.95 6.47 10.52
CA ARG A 435 -2.31 7.72 9.83
C ARG A 435 -2.20 7.59 8.31
N TRP A 436 -1.33 6.70 7.84
CA TRP A 436 -0.99 6.55 6.43
C TRP A 436 -1.26 5.12 5.96
N ILE A 437 -1.89 4.95 4.78
CA ILE A 437 -2.31 3.64 4.27
C ILE A 437 -1.38 3.05 3.20
N THR A 438 -0.57 3.88 2.53
CA THR A 438 0.33 3.45 1.45
C THR A 438 1.73 3.12 1.99
N THR A 439 1.76 2.22 2.97
CA THR A 439 2.97 1.79 3.71
C THR A 439 3.45 0.39 3.31
N THR A 440 2.86 -0.21 2.28
CA THR A 440 3.27 -1.51 1.72
C THR A 440 3.53 -1.42 0.22
N SER A 441 4.52 -2.15 -0.28
CA SER A 441 4.74 -2.41 -1.71
C SER A 441 5.35 -3.79 -1.88
N GLY A 442 4.70 -4.64 -2.67
CA GLY A 442 5.13 -6.01 -2.88
C GLY A 442 5.24 -6.74 -1.55
N GLN A 443 6.42 -7.26 -1.25
CA GLN A 443 6.70 -8.01 -0.03
C GLN A 443 7.24 -7.15 1.11
N ARG A 444 7.19 -5.82 1.00
CA ARG A 444 7.82 -4.88 1.93
C ARG A 444 6.81 -3.98 2.61
N ALA A 445 7.05 -3.71 3.90
CA ALA A 445 6.34 -2.70 4.66
C ALA A 445 7.32 -1.66 5.21
N VAL A 446 6.93 -0.38 5.20
CA VAL A 446 7.69 0.73 5.80
C VAL A 446 6.97 1.29 7.01
N THR A 447 7.71 1.57 8.07
CA THR A 447 7.18 2.20 9.29
C THR A 447 8.14 3.24 9.86
N MET A 448 7.60 4.14 10.68
CA MET A 448 8.33 5.06 11.55
C MET A 448 7.61 5.13 12.89
N GLU A 449 8.36 5.35 13.96
CA GLU A 449 7.82 5.62 15.30
C GLU A 449 7.27 7.06 15.40
N GLU A 450 6.29 7.33 16.27
CA GLU A 450 5.64 8.66 16.40
C GLU A 450 6.59 9.76 16.86
N ARG A 451 7.58 9.42 17.70
CA ARG A 451 8.55 10.40 18.18
C ARG A 451 9.36 10.87 16.99
N THR A 452 9.51 12.17 16.79
CA THR A 452 10.40 12.69 15.73
C THR A 452 11.55 13.45 16.38
N PRO A 453 12.80 13.32 15.88
CA PRO A 453 13.22 12.51 14.74
C PRO A 453 13.36 11.00 15.04
N THR A 454 13.04 10.14 14.06
CA THR A 454 13.18 8.68 14.15
C THR A 454 13.78 8.06 12.89
N PRO A 455 14.36 6.84 13.01
CA PRO A 455 14.81 6.11 11.84
C PRO A 455 13.63 5.61 11.01
N ILE A 456 13.90 5.30 9.74
CA ILE A 456 12.98 4.57 8.87
C ILE A 456 13.23 3.08 9.08
N ILE A 457 12.15 2.31 9.20
CA ILE A 457 12.20 0.86 9.39
C ILE A 457 11.51 0.21 8.20
N VAL A 458 12.23 -0.65 7.49
CA VAL A 458 11.69 -1.48 6.40
C VAL A 458 11.70 -2.93 6.83
N ARG A 459 10.56 -3.61 6.68
CA ARG A 459 10.40 -5.05 6.91
C ARG A 459 10.18 -5.73 5.58
N ASP A 460 11.09 -6.62 5.19
CA ASP A 460 11.01 -7.42 3.96
C ASP A 460 10.59 -8.85 4.30
N PHE A 461 9.39 -9.22 3.86
CA PHE A 461 8.79 -10.53 4.07
C PHE A 461 9.09 -11.51 2.93
N ASN A 462 9.99 -11.18 2.00
CA ASN A 462 10.34 -12.10 0.92
C ASN A 462 10.95 -13.40 1.48
N PRO A 463 10.30 -14.56 1.27
CA PRO A 463 10.77 -15.82 1.83
C PRO A 463 12.13 -16.26 1.24
N TYR A 464 12.48 -15.84 0.02
CA TYR A 464 13.82 -16.10 -0.53
C TYR A 464 14.90 -15.24 0.12
N ALA A 465 14.58 -14.00 0.48
CA ALA A 465 15.50 -13.13 1.20
C ALA A 465 15.77 -13.68 2.61
N VAL A 466 14.70 -14.04 3.34
CA VAL A 466 14.77 -14.69 4.66
C VAL A 466 15.60 -15.98 4.60
N ARG A 467 15.33 -16.88 3.64
CA ARG A 467 16.12 -18.12 3.49
C ARG A 467 17.61 -17.84 3.19
N ALA A 468 17.90 -16.81 2.40
CA ALA A 468 19.26 -16.42 2.10
C ALA A 468 19.99 -15.85 3.32
N ALA A 469 19.29 -15.10 4.18
CA ALA A 469 19.83 -14.60 5.46
C ALA A 469 20.12 -15.76 6.43
N LEU A 470 19.16 -16.68 6.62
CA LEU A 470 19.34 -17.89 7.44
C LEU A 470 20.57 -18.71 7.02
N ALA A 471 20.78 -18.90 5.72
CA ALA A 471 21.92 -19.64 5.21
C ALA A 471 23.27 -18.95 5.50
N ARG A 472 23.29 -17.61 5.55
CA ARG A 472 24.49 -16.83 5.87
C ARG A 472 24.82 -16.94 7.35
N GLU A 473 23.84 -16.81 8.23
CA GLU A 473 24.03 -16.94 9.69
C GLU A 473 24.56 -18.34 10.07
N ALA A 474 23.96 -19.40 9.53
CA ALA A 474 24.43 -20.77 9.75
C ALA A 474 25.89 -21.02 9.28
N THR A 475 26.38 -20.22 8.34
CA THR A 475 27.77 -20.27 7.88
C THR A 475 28.70 -19.43 8.78
N GLN A 476 28.21 -18.31 9.33
CA GLN A 476 28.96 -17.40 10.19
C GLN A 476 29.09 -17.88 11.65
N GLU A 477 28.07 -18.54 12.21
CA GLU A 477 28.12 -19.15 13.55
C GLU A 477 29.24 -20.19 13.69
N ARG A 478 29.70 -20.78 12.58
CA ARG A 478 30.87 -21.66 12.56
C ARG A 478 32.21 -20.93 12.70
N SER A 479 32.21 -19.60 12.71
CA SER A 479 33.44 -18.81 12.58
C SER A 479 33.78 -17.87 13.73
N HIS A 480 32.86 -17.31 14.54
CA HIS A 480 33.18 -16.61 15.82
C HIS A 480 31.90 -16.22 16.61
N GLU A 481 31.99 -16.17 17.95
CA GLU A 481 30.99 -15.57 18.86
C GLU A 481 30.86 -14.06 18.58
N CYS A 482 29.75 -13.64 17.98
CA CYS A 482 29.42 -12.23 17.82
C CYS A 482 28.27 -11.84 18.76
N ASP A 483 28.56 -10.81 19.56
CA ASP A 483 27.67 -10.17 20.52
C ASP A 483 26.58 -9.37 19.77
N GLY A 484 25.34 -9.87 19.83
CA GLY A 484 24.10 -9.21 19.37
C GLY A 484 23.57 -9.69 18.00
N ASP A 485 22.32 -10.17 17.98
CA ASP A 485 21.52 -10.67 16.82
C ASP A 485 21.39 -9.69 15.62
N ALA A 486 21.99 -8.51 15.68
CA ALA A 486 21.83 -7.45 14.69
C ALA A 486 23.11 -7.23 13.87
N GLN A 487 23.04 -7.55 12.57
CA GLN A 487 24.12 -7.27 11.62
C GLN A 487 24.20 -5.76 11.31
N ARG A 488 25.41 -5.19 11.33
CA ARG A 488 25.67 -3.85 10.81
C ARG A 488 26.05 -3.90 9.33
N LEU A 489 25.31 -3.15 8.50
CA LEU A 489 25.55 -3.04 7.06
C LEU A 489 26.67 -2.04 6.75
N PRO A 490 27.27 -2.06 5.53
CA PRO A 490 28.38 -1.17 5.17
C PRO A 490 28.09 0.33 5.30
N ASN A 491 26.83 0.73 5.12
CA ASN A 491 26.37 2.12 5.29
C ASN A 491 26.06 2.47 6.76
N GLY A 492 26.24 1.53 7.68
CA GLY A 492 25.98 1.67 9.11
C GLY A 492 24.54 1.41 9.54
N ASN A 493 23.63 1.09 8.60
CA ASN A 493 22.27 0.64 8.92
C ASN A 493 22.33 -0.68 9.71
N ARG A 494 21.29 -0.93 10.51
CA ARG A 494 21.14 -2.15 11.29
C ARG A 494 20.17 -3.08 10.59
N GLN A 495 20.53 -4.34 10.45
CA GLN A 495 19.67 -5.38 9.91
C GLN A 495 19.48 -6.49 10.96
N VAL A 496 18.25 -6.99 11.08
CA VAL A 496 17.87 -8.05 12.01
C VAL A 496 17.03 -9.06 11.27
N LEU A 497 17.34 -10.35 11.45
CA LEU A 497 16.52 -11.43 10.93
C LEU A 497 15.55 -11.91 12.00
N GLU A 498 14.25 -11.72 11.74
CA GLU A 498 13.20 -12.02 12.71
C GLU A 498 12.47 -13.30 12.31
N VAL A 499 12.86 -14.42 12.93
CA VAL A 499 12.30 -15.75 12.69
C VAL A 499 11.62 -16.36 13.91
N ALA A 500 11.86 -15.81 15.10
CA ALA A 500 11.23 -16.27 16.32
C ALA A 500 9.70 -16.05 16.30
N GLU A 501 8.96 -16.81 17.11
CA GLU A 501 7.54 -16.56 17.34
C GLU A 501 7.38 -15.24 18.12
N ALA A 502 6.49 -14.38 17.65
CA ALA A 502 6.07 -13.17 18.36
C ALA A 502 4.78 -13.46 19.13
N VAL A 503 4.72 -13.00 20.39
CA VAL A 503 3.59 -13.22 21.29
C VAL A 503 3.12 -11.89 21.85
N ILE A 504 1.87 -11.52 21.59
CA ILE A 504 1.18 -10.44 22.32
C ILE A 504 0.40 -11.09 23.44
N LEU A 505 0.70 -10.72 24.68
CA LEU A 505 0.13 -11.36 25.87
C LEU A 505 -1.36 -11.09 25.99
N ALA A 506 -2.09 -12.11 26.46
CA ALA A 506 -3.48 -11.97 26.88
C ALA A 506 -3.63 -10.96 28.01
N GLY A 507 -4.84 -10.42 28.16
CA GLY A 507 -5.26 -9.72 29.38
C GLY A 507 -5.94 -8.39 29.14
N THR A 508 -5.32 -7.49 28.35
CA THR A 508 -5.91 -6.15 28.17
C THR A 508 -7.05 -6.16 27.15
N VAL A 509 -6.79 -6.65 25.93
CA VAL A 509 -7.76 -6.60 24.82
C VAL A 509 -8.00 -7.95 24.18
N PHE A 510 -7.00 -8.85 24.24
CA PHE A 510 -7.12 -10.23 23.78
C PHE A 510 -7.40 -11.16 24.94
N ARG A 511 -8.28 -12.14 24.68
CA ARG A 511 -8.65 -13.19 25.64
C ARG A 511 -7.54 -14.23 25.84
N GLU A 512 -6.76 -14.46 24.79
CA GLU A 512 -5.66 -15.42 24.76
C GLU A 512 -4.42 -14.79 24.13
N ASP A 513 -3.26 -15.41 24.34
CA ASP A 513 -1.99 -14.94 23.77
C ASP A 513 -2.06 -14.99 22.24
N VAL A 514 -1.83 -13.85 21.60
CA VAL A 514 -1.79 -13.77 20.13
C VAL A 514 -0.40 -14.14 19.64
N ARG A 515 -0.26 -15.36 19.16
CA ARG A 515 0.97 -15.91 18.60
C ARG A 515 1.04 -15.72 17.09
N SER A 516 2.22 -15.40 16.58
CA SER A 516 2.47 -15.19 15.15
C SER A 516 3.93 -15.47 14.77
N ALA A 517 4.19 -16.00 13.58
CA ALA A 517 5.51 -16.56 13.23
C ALA A 517 5.98 -16.29 11.79
N LEU A 518 5.33 -15.42 11.02
CA LEU A 518 5.76 -15.09 9.65
C LEU A 518 7.13 -14.38 9.67
N PRO A 519 8.20 -14.98 9.12
CA PRO A 519 9.54 -14.42 9.25
C PRO A 519 9.77 -13.23 8.31
N TYR A 520 10.68 -12.34 8.69
CA TYR A 520 11.06 -11.17 7.88
C TYR A 520 12.47 -10.68 8.19
N ILE A 521 12.99 -9.82 7.33
CA ILE A 521 14.23 -9.08 7.57
C ILE A 521 13.84 -7.64 7.92
N GLU A 522 14.23 -7.17 9.10
CA GLU A 522 14.11 -5.77 9.48
C GLU A 522 15.38 -5.02 9.13
N THR A 523 15.27 -3.90 8.41
CA THR A 523 16.39 -2.98 8.18
C THR A 523 16.03 -1.60 8.70
N VAL A 524 16.84 -1.11 9.64
CA VAL A 524 16.66 0.17 10.34
C VAL A 524 17.76 1.13 9.90
N THR A 525 17.37 2.31 9.45
CA THR A 525 18.33 3.33 9.03
C THR A 525 19.15 3.84 10.21
N ARG A 526 20.46 4.02 10.03
CA ARG A 526 21.30 4.73 11.02
C ARG A 526 20.88 6.20 11.15
N LYS A 527 20.53 6.81 10.01
CA LYS A 527 20.08 8.20 9.95
C LYS A 527 18.68 8.30 10.54
N ILE A 528 18.43 9.40 11.24
CA ILE A 528 17.11 9.76 11.76
C ILE A 528 16.51 10.90 10.93
N TYR A 529 15.20 10.88 10.79
CA TYR A 529 14.45 11.77 9.91
C TYR A 529 13.35 12.49 10.70
N ARG A 530 13.06 13.73 10.30
CA ARG A 530 11.95 14.53 10.85
C ARG A 530 10.78 14.49 9.88
N TYR A 531 10.18 13.32 9.73
CA TYR A 531 8.98 13.12 8.92
C TYR A 531 7.81 12.78 9.82
N GLU A 532 6.61 13.21 9.43
CA GLU A 532 5.34 12.87 10.10
C GLU A 532 4.72 11.57 9.57
N GLY A 533 5.29 11.03 8.49
CA GLY A 533 4.86 9.80 7.85
C GLY A 533 5.84 9.36 6.77
N VAL A 534 5.77 8.08 6.43
CA VAL A 534 6.50 7.48 5.32
C VAL A 534 5.55 6.65 4.48
N LEU A 535 5.67 6.77 3.16
CA LEU A 535 4.99 5.94 2.19
C LEU A 535 6.04 5.17 1.38
N ILE A 536 5.66 4.03 0.81
CA ILE A 536 6.53 3.19 -0.02
C ILE A 536 5.84 2.88 -1.35
N ASP A 537 6.63 2.80 -2.41
CA ASP A 537 6.20 2.35 -3.74
C ASP A 537 7.43 1.79 -4.44
N GLU A 538 7.42 0.51 -4.74
CA GLU A 538 8.32 -0.24 -5.63
C GLU A 538 9.83 -0.01 -5.41
N GLU A 539 10.34 1.16 -5.82
CA GLU A 539 11.75 1.54 -5.78
C GLU A 539 11.99 2.82 -4.92
N ARG A 540 11.03 3.25 -4.10
CA ARG A 540 11.03 4.58 -3.44
C ARG A 540 10.43 4.55 -2.05
N ILE A 541 10.92 5.45 -1.20
CA ILE A 541 10.27 5.83 0.06
C ILE A 541 10.00 7.33 0.06
N LEU A 542 8.76 7.73 0.30
CA LEU A 542 8.37 9.13 0.41
C LEU A 542 8.25 9.52 1.88
N GLY A 543 9.09 10.45 2.34
CA GLY A 543 8.97 11.06 3.67
C GLY A 543 8.09 12.31 3.63
N LEU A 544 7.17 12.44 4.59
CA LEU A 544 6.20 13.52 4.64
C LEU A 544 6.58 14.58 5.70
N GLU A 545 6.64 15.88 5.33
CA GLU A 545 6.96 16.99 6.24
C GLU A 545 5.84 18.05 6.21
N VAL A 546 4.96 18.07 7.22
CA VAL A 546 3.93 19.13 7.31
C VAL A 546 4.49 20.29 8.12
N ARG A 547 4.64 21.46 7.49
CA ARG A 547 5.02 22.69 8.21
C ARG A 547 3.76 23.39 8.72
N SER A 548 3.42 23.15 9.99
CA SER A 548 2.55 24.06 10.73
C SER A 548 3.25 25.40 10.92
N LEU A 549 2.74 26.46 10.32
CA LEU A 549 3.26 27.83 10.44
C LEU A 549 2.88 28.46 11.80
N PHE A 550 2.92 27.74 12.92
CA PHE A 550 2.86 28.34 14.27
C PHE A 550 3.57 27.45 15.28
N CYS A 551 4.85 27.71 15.50
CA CYS A 551 5.54 27.41 16.76
C CYS A 551 6.00 28.76 17.34
N LEU A 552 5.24 29.30 18.31
CA LEU A 552 5.77 30.25 19.28
C LEU A 552 5.83 29.57 20.65
N PRO A 553 6.85 29.84 21.49
CA PRO A 553 7.01 29.20 22.78
C PRO A 553 6.18 29.90 23.87
N TRP A 554 5.47 29.10 24.68
CA TRP A 554 4.99 29.36 26.05
C TRP A 554 3.89 30.43 26.28
N CYS A 555 2.79 30.03 26.95
CA CYS A 555 2.36 30.66 28.22
C CYS A 555 1.32 29.81 28.98
N GLN A 556 1.48 29.77 30.31
CA GLN A 556 0.62 29.15 31.33
C GLN A 556 -0.60 30.05 31.67
N SER A 557 -1.63 29.45 32.31
CA SER A 557 -2.74 30.08 33.10
C SER A 557 -3.72 30.99 32.30
N THR A 558 -5.05 31.05 32.44
CA THR A 558 -6.11 30.56 33.37
C THR A 558 -7.50 30.86 32.73
N PRO A 559 -8.69 30.56 33.32
CA PRO A 559 -9.88 30.07 32.61
C PRO A 559 -11.00 31.10 32.36
N SER A 560 -12.01 30.69 31.58
CA SER A 560 -13.44 31.10 31.56
C SER A 560 -14.04 31.45 30.18
N CYS A 561 -15.33 31.08 30.05
CA CYS A 561 -16.30 31.24 28.95
C CYS A 561 -16.09 30.36 27.71
N GLY A 562 -17.03 29.53 27.30
CA GLY A 562 -18.39 29.25 27.78
C GLY A 562 -18.92 28.04 26.98
N ASP A 563 -19.89 27.34 27.57
CA ASP A 563 -20.40 26.05 27.11
C ASP A 563 -20.80 26.01 25.63
N ASP A 564 -20.17 25.10 24.88
CA ASP A 564 -20.73 24.44 23.71
C ASP A 564 -20.13 23.03 23.65
N PHE A 565 -20.99 22.03 23.51
CA PHE A 565 -20.70 20.60 23.59
C PHE A 565 -19.63 20.15 22.56
N GLU A 566 -18.38 19.96 22.99
CA GLU A 566 -17.34 19.29 22.21
C GLU A 566 -17.33 17.78 22.53
N THR A 567 -18.02 17.02 21.68
CA THR A 567 -18.04 15.55 21.70
C THR A 567 -16.97 15.00 20.75
N ILE A 568 -15.97 14.33 21.34
CA ILE A 568 -15.13 13.23 20.84
C ILE A 568 -15.06 13.09 19.31
N CYS A 569 -14.27 13.96 18.66
CA CYS A 569 -13.85 13.77 17.28
C CYS A 569 -12.67 12.80 17.24
N PHE A 570 -12.89 11.62 16.66
CA PHE A 570 -11.86 10.63 16.38
C PHE A 570 -10.64 11.26 15.68
N LEU A 571 -9.45 10.85 16.13
CA LEU A 571 -8.12 11.42 15.93
C LEU A 571 -7.75 11.77 14.47
N PHE A 572 -8.31 12.87 13.96
CA PHE A 572 -7.57 13.84 13.16
C PHE A 572 -7.26 15.01 14.06
N ARG A 573 -5.99 15.18 14.46
CA ARG A 573 -5.57 16.45 15.05
C ARG A 573 -5.81 17.53 13.99
N ARG A 574 -6.74 18.45 14.27
CA ARG A 574 -7.08 19.63 13.46
C ARG A 574 -5.81 20.19 12.78
N PRO A 575 -5.69 20.25 11.44
CA PRO A 575 -4.76 21.19 10.85
C PRO A 575 -5.33 22.58 11.15
N ALA A 576 -4.66 23.30 12.05
CA ALA A 576 -4.90 24.71 12.24
C ALA A 576 -4.71 25.45 10.91
N LYS A 577 -5.45 26.56 10.77
CA LYS A 577 -5.56 27.40 9.57
C LYS A 577 -4.21 27.61 8.86
N THR A 578 -4.22 27.47 7.53
CA THR A 578 -3.12 27.71 6.59
C THR A 578 -1.84 26.88 6.82
N THR A 579 -1.75 25.71 6.18
CA THR A 579 -0.54 24.86 6.13
C THR A 579 0.04 24.82 4.72
N ARG A 580 1.34 25.09 4.58
CA ARG A 580 2.11 24.78 3.36
C ARG A 580 2.87 23.48 3.61
N SER A 581 2.46 22.40 2.96
CA SER A 581 3.10 21.08 3.10
C SER A 581 4.37 20.99 2.24
N ARG A 582 5.39 20.27 2.72
CA ARG A 582 6.57 19.90 1.92
C ARG A 582 6.70 18.38 1.96
N PHE A 583 7.13 17.78 0.87
CA PHE A 583 7.42 16.35 0.83
C PHE A 583 8.88 16.13 0.47
N ARG A 584 9.48 15.09 1.03
CA ARG A 584 10.85 14.71 0.72
C ARG A 584 10.87 13.27 0.23
N LEU A 585 11.07 13.12 -1.06
CA LEU A 585 11.25 11.83 -1.70
C LEU A 585 12.67 11.32 -1.41
N LEU A 586 12.77 10.14 -0.81
CA LEU A 586 14.00 9.37 -0.72
C LEU A 586 13.98 8.35 -1.85
N MET A 587 14.96 8.47 -2.75
CA MET A 587 15.11 7.57 -3.87
C MET A 587 16.40 6.78 -3.72
N PHE A 588 16.33 5.51 -4.07
CA PHE A 588 17.51 4.76 -4.45
C PHE A 588 17.89 5.23 -5.86
N THR A 589 19.17 5.47 -6.14
CA THR A 589 19.64 5.77 -7.51
C THR A 589 20.89 4.99 -7.85
N SER A 590 20.99 4.60 -9.12
CA SER A 590 22.17 3.96 -9.70
C SER A 590 23.27 5.00 -10.00
N TRP A 591 24.52 4.51 -10.00
CA TRP A 591 25.79 5.21 -10.30
C TRP A 591 26.43 6.02 -9.17
N GLY A 592 27.40 5.37 -8.50
CA GLY A 592 28.60 6.02 -8.00
C GLY A 592 29.76 5.66 -8.92
N ASP A 593 30.24 6.60 -9.74
CA ASP A 593 31.61 6.52 -10.20
C ASP A 593 32.47 7.05 -9.05
N SER A 594 33.18 6.12 -8.41
CA SER A 594 34.08 6.33 -7.30
C SER A 594 35.27 7.19 -7.74
N ARG A 595 35.07 8.52 -7.83
CA ARG A 595 36.17 9.45 -8.12
C ARG A 595 35.91 10.91 -7.71
N TRP A 596 35.32 11.15 -6.54
CA TRP A 596 35.39 12.46 -5.86
C TRP A 596 35.52 12.28 -4.34
N ARG A 597 36.56 11.55 -3.92
CA ARG A 597 37.24 11.84 -2.66
C ARG A 597 38.47 12.68 -3.02
N ASP A 598 38.75 13.67 -2.19
CA ASP A 598 39.87 14.62 -2.26
C ASP A 598 39.62 15.90 -3.08
N ARG A 599 39.06 16.90 -2.38
CA ARG A 599 39.66 18.25 -2.27
C ARG A 599 39.06 18.99 -1.07
N GLN A 600 39.70 18.83 0.08
CA GLN A 600 39.75 19.89 1.09
C GLN A 600 40.66 21.00 0.55
N ALA A 601 40.20 22.25 0.54
CA ALA A 601 41.04 23.43 0.73
C ALA A 601 40.19 24.68 1.01
N PHE A 602 40.30 25.15 2.26
CA PHE A 602 40.33 26.54 2.72
C PHE A 602 39.97 27.69 1.75
N MET A 603 39.08 28.57 2.19
CA MET A 603 39.45 30.00 2.30
C MET A 603 38.64 30.74 3.37
N VAL A 604 39.41 31.51 4.14
CA VAL A 604 39.08 32.36 5.28
C VAL A 604 38.68 33.76 4.82
N PHE A 605 38.02 34.49 5.72
CA PHE A 605 37.87 35.96 5.92
C PHE A 605 36.38 36.32 6.01
N GLY A 606 35.88 36.95 7.07
CA GLY A 606 36.49 37.92 7.97
C GLY A 606 35.64 39.18 7.91
N ALA A 607 34.90 39.46 8.99
CA ALA A 607 34.00 40.60 9.11
C ALA A 607 34.72 41.95 8.91
N PHE A 608 34.05 42.97 8.36
CA PHE A 608 34.05 44.34 8.91
C PHE A 608 32.96 45.23 8.28
N PHE A 609 32.54 46.19 9.10
CA PHE A 609 31.45 47.15 9.03
C PHE A 609 31.59 48.30 8.01
N LYS A 610 30.44 48.97 7.79
CA LYS A 610 30.18 50.44 7.77
C LYS A 610 30.04 51.17 6.42
N ARG A 611 28.79 51.66 6.26
CA ARG A 611 28.33 53.07 6.10
C ARG A 611 28.44 53.80 4.75
N ASP A 612 27.25 54.29 4.37
CA ASP A 612 26.91 55.67 3.98
C ASP A 612 27.57 56.27 2.73
N LEU A 613 26.77 56.50 1.68
CA LEU A 613 26.21 57.81 1.28
C LEU A 613 25.89 57.87 -0.22
N SER A 614 24.63 58.20 -0.50
CA SER A 614 24.10 59.09 -1.54
C SER A 614 24.81 59.21 -2.90
N ILE A 615 24.04 58.98 -3.97
CA ILE A 615 23.50 60.07 -4.81
C ILE A 615 21.98 59.86 -4.91
#